data_AF-L8P719-F1
#
_entry.id   AF-L8P719-F1
#
_cell.length_a   1.000
_cell.length_b   1.000
_cell.length_c   1.000
_cell.angle_alpha   90.00
_cell.angle_beta   90.00
_cell.angle_gamma   90.00
#
_symmetry.space_group_name_H-M   'P 1'
#
loop_
_entity.id
_entity.type
_entity.pdbx_description
1 polymer ?
#
loop_
_entity_poly.entity_id
_entity_poly.type
_entity_poly.pdbx_seq_one_letter_code
_entity_poly.pdbx_strand_id
1 'polypeptide(L)' 'MWVLAWNNPKIHTPERRKTWLACEEHREHLSQFLGVRGFLKDVVLLEEWEEQDV' A
#
# COMPACT_ATOMS: atom_id res chain seq x y z
N MET A 1 -1.77 10.36 -9.17
CA MET A 1 -2.50 9.58 -8.15
C MET A 1 -1.62 8.42 -7.75
N TRP A 2 -1.62 8.03 -6.47
CA TRP A 2 -0.70 7.04 -5.89
C TRP A 2 -1.43 5.79 -5.45
N VAL A 3 -0.68 4.69 -5.44
CA VAL A 3 -1.08 3.40 -4.88
C VAL A 3 -0.16 3.09 -3.70
N LEU A 4 -0.76 2.76 -2.56
CA LEU A 4 -0.07 2.20 -1.41
C LEU A 4 -0.46 0.73 -1.28
N ALA A 5 0.49 -0.15 -1.59
CA ALA A 5 0.34 -1.58 -1.37
C ALA A 5 0.74 -1.92 0.05
N TRP A 6 -0.09 -2.70 0.74
CA TRP A 6 0.15 -3.05 2.14
C TRP A 6 -0.32 -4.46 2.50
N ASN A 7 0.23 -5.00 3.59
CA ASN A 7 -0.13 -6.29 4.16
C ASN A 7 -0.08 -6.22 5.69
N ASN A 8 -1.18 -6.59 6.36
CA ASN A 8 -1.19 -6.81 7.80
C ASN A 8 -0.95 -8.31 8.08
N PRO A 9 0.25 -8.71 8.54
CA PRO A 9 0.60 -10.12 8.71
C PRO A 9 -0.20 -10.81 9.82
N LYS A 10 -0.92 -10.05 10.65
CA LYS A 10 -1.81 -10.63 11.68
C LYS A 10 -3.07 -11.27 11.08
N ILE A 11 -3.48 -10.88 9.87
CA ILE A 11 -4.76 -11.28 9.26
C ILE A 11 -4.67 -11.65 7.77
N HIS A 12 -3.51 -11.48 7.14
CA HIS A 12 -3.29 -11.75 5.73
C HIS A 12 -2.11 -12.69 5.54
N THR A 13 -2.19 -13.56 4.53
CA THR A 13 -1.03 -14.35 4.10
C THR A 13 0.08 -13.44 3.59
N PRO A 14 1.36 -13.88 3.59
CA PRO A 14 2.47 -13.06 3.13
C PRO A 14 2.40 -12.63 1.67
N GLU A 15 1.60 -13.31 0.84
CA GLU A 15 1.43 -13.05 -0.60
C GLU A 15 0.33 -12.01 -0.83
N ARG A 16 -0.70 -11.97 0.02
CA ARG A 16 -1.83 -11.06 -0.17
C ARG A 16 -1.39 -9.61 -0.03
N ARG A 17 -1.80 -8.76 -0.97
CA ARG A 17 -1.63 -7.30 -0.87
C ARG A 17 -3.00 -6.64 -0.91
N LYS A 18 -3.16 -5.56 -0.16
CA LYS A 18 -4.29 -4.65 -0.24
C LYS A 18 -3.78 -3.32 -0.78
N THR A 19 -4.67 -2.61 -1.45
CA THR A 19 -4.33 -1.39 -2.18
C THR A 19 -5.16 -0.23 -1.65
N TRP A 20 -4.51 0.87 -1.30
CA TRP A 20 -5.17 2.15 -1.06
C TRP A 20 -4.75 3.15 -2.13
N LEU A 21 -5.72 3.93 -2.62
CA LEU A 21 -5.45 5.06 -3.50
C LEU A 21 -5.22 6.32 -2.66
N ALA A 22 -4.30 7.17 -3.11
CA ALA A 22 -4.04 8.46 -2.48
C ALA A 22 -3.75 9.57 -3.50
N CYS A 23 -4.18 10.79 -3.20
CA CYS A 23 -3.64 11.98 -3.87
C CYS A 23 -2.28 12.35 -3.26
N GLU A 24 -1.61 13.37 -3.82
CA GLU A 24 -0.30 13.83 -3.32
C GLU A 24 -0.36 14.23 -1.84
N GLU A 25 -1.40 14.99 -1.45
CA GLU A 25 -1.60 15.47 -0.07
C GLU A 25 -1.71 14.33 0.95
N HIS A 26 -2.41 13.24 0.59
CA HIS A 26 -2.65 12.14 1.51
C HIS A 26 -1.58 11.03 1.46
N ARG A 27 -0.70 11.02 0.45
CA ARG A 27 0.30 9.95 0.26
C ARG A 27 1.19 9.80 1.49
N GLU A 28 1.76 10.90 1.99
CA GLU A 28 2.74 10.85 3.08
C GLU A 28 2.10 10.35 4.38
N HIS A 29 0.94 10.89 4.74
CA HIS A 29 0.23 10.50 5.96
C HIS A 29 -0.12 9.01 5.97
N LEU A 30 -0.64 8.48 4.86
CA LEU A 30 -1.00 7.06 4.76
C LEU A 30 0.24 6.15 4.76
N SER A 31 1.33 6.59 4.11
CA SER A 31 2.61 5.87 4.11
C SER A 31 3.18 5.77 5.53
N GLN A 32 3.17 6.87 6.29
CA GLN A 32 3.59 6.87 7.69
C GLN A 32 2.69 5.95 8.53
N PHE A 33 1.37 6.03 8.39
CA PHE A 33 0.42 5.19 9.13
C PHE A 33 0.68 3.69 8.93
N LEU A 34 0.96 3.26 7.70
CA LEU A 34 1.27 1.88 7.35
C LEU A 34 2.70 1.51 7.76
N GLY A 35 3.66 2.43 7.60
CA GLY A 35 5.07 2.25 7.91
C GLY A 35 5.33 1.98 9.40
N VAL A 36 4.74 2.78 10.30
CA VAL A 36 4.90 2.58 11.76
C VAL A 36 4.33 1.24 12.25
N ARG A 37 3.43 0.62 11.47
CA ARG A 37 2.85 -0.69 11.75
C ARG A 37 3.59 -1.84 11.04
N GLY A 38 4.57 -1.53 10.19
CA GLY A 38 5.26 -2.51 9.36
C GLY A 38 4.39 -3.13 8.26
N PHE A 39 3.30 -2.45 7.88
CA PHE A 39 2.34 -2.96 6.90
C PHE A 39 2.65 -2.52 5.47
N LEU A 40 3.35 -1.39 5.31
CA LEU A 40 3.65 -0.82 3.99
C LEU A 40 4.57 -1.75 3.19
N LYS A 41 4.24 -1.95 1.92
CA LYS A 41 5.02 -2.77 0.99
C LYS A 41 5.59 -1.91 -0.13
N ASP A 42 4.74 -1.18 -0.83
CA ASP A 42 5.13 -0.32 -1.95
C ASP A 42 4.30 0.97 -1.98
N VAL A 43 4.90 2.01 -2.54
CA VAL A 43 4.24 3.27 -2.88
C VAL A 43 4.65 3.64 -4.29
N VAL A 44 3.74 3.53 -5.24
CA VAL A 44 4.01 3.79 -6.66
C VAL A 44 2.97 4.72 -7.25
N LEU A 45 3.27 5.34 -8.40
CA LEU A 45 2.25 6.05 -9.15
C LEU A 45 1.20 5.05 -9.64
N LEU A 46 -0.05 5.48 -9.71
CA LEU A 46 -1.14 4.63 -10.19
C LEU A 46 -0.89 4.12 -11.62
N GLU A 47 -0.24 4.93 -12.47
CA GLU A 47 0.11 4.55 -13.84
C GLU A 47 1.18 3.45 -13.92
N GLU A 48 1.94 3.26 -12.84
CA GLU A 48 3.00 2.25 -12.71
C GLU A 48 2.53 1.02 -11.92
N TRP A 49 1.29 1.03 -11.41
CA TRP A 49 0.79 -0.05 -10.57
C TRP A 49 0.24 -1.20 -11.42
N GLU A 50 0.82 -2.39 -11.22
CA GLU A 50 0.26 -3.64 -11.70
C GLU A 50 -0.44 -4.35 -10.54
N GLU A 51 -1.76 -4.56 -10.67
CA GLU A 51 -2.51 -5.32 -9.67
C GLU A 51 -1.99 -6.76 -9.66
N GLN A 52 -1.43 -7.18 -8.52
CA GLN A 52 -1.00 -8.55 -8.33
C GLN A 52 -2.21 -9.40 -7.99
N ASP A 53 -2.85 -9.95 -9.03
CA ASP A 53 -3.90 -10.93 -8.92
C ASP A 53 -3.36 -12.21 -8.26
N VAL A 54 -3.94 -12.55 -7.10
CA VAL A 54 -3.99 -13.93 -6.57
C VAL A 54 -5.42 -14.25 -6.18
#